data_AF-A0A9E1S8C8-F1
#
_entry.id   AF-A0A9E1S8C8-F1
#
_cell.length_a   1.000
_cell.length_b   1.000
_cell.length_c   1.000
_cell.angle_alpha   90.00
_cell.angle_beta   90.00
_cell.angle_gamma   90.00
#
_symmetry.space_group_name_H-M   'P 1'
#
loop_
_entity.id
_entity.type
_entity.pdbx_description
1 polymer ?
#
loop_
_entity_poly.entity_id
_entity_poly.type
_entity_poly.pdbx_seq_one_letter_code
_entity_poly.pdbx_strand_id
1 'polypeptide(L)' 'WLKDLGDPYALTLADSEGMLGLDMGVYGAPETYVVDANGVVQFRHVGVVDAQVWQSLLAEWFPEFQSKGVAQ' A
#
# COMPACT_ATOMS: atom_id res chain seq x y z
N TRP A 1 -18.61 -7.02 -2.78
CA TRP A 1 -17.21 -7.23 -2.37
C TRP A 1 -16.91 -6.58 -1.02
N LEU A 2 -16.76 -5.26 -0.89
CA LEU A 2 -16.45 -4.62 0.42
C LEU A 2 -17.47 -4.97 1.52
N LYS A 3 -18.76 -5.01 1.17
CA LYS A 3 -19.83 -5.45 2.08
C LYS A 3 -19.73 -6.93 2.47
N ASP A 4 -19.20 -7.78 1.60
CA ASP A 4 -19.24 -9.23 1.73
C ASP A 4 -17.98 -9.80 2.37
N LEU A 5 -16.83 -9.15 2.19
CA LEU A 5 -15.52 -9.57 2.71
C LEU A 5 -14.97 -8.64 3.81
N GLY A 6 -15.67 -7.53 4.08
CA GLY A 6 -15.20 -6.47 4.98
C GLY A 6 -14.45 -5.37 4.22
N ASP A 7 -14.45 -4.18 4.81
CA ASP A 7 -13.79 -3.00 4.27
C ASP A 7 -12.63 -2.56 5.18
N PRO A 8 -11.38 -2.78 4.77
CA PRO A 8 -10.22 -2.36 5.54
C PRO A 8 -9.81 -0.89 5.29
N TYR A 9 -10.47 -0.19 4.37
CA TYR A 9 -10.03 1.12 3.90
C TYR A 9 -10.69 2.25 4.68
N ALA A 10 -9.90 3.23 5.12
CA ALA A 10 -10.43 4.45 5.73
C ALA A 10 -11.13 5.36 4.70
N LEU A 11 -10.72 5.28 3.44
CA LEU A 11 -11.31 5.98 2.30
C LEU A 11 -11.23 5.07 1.07
N THR A 12 -12.35 4.93 0.36
CA THR A 12 -12.40 4.23 -0.92
C THR A 12 -12.70 5.22 -2.03
N LEU A 13 -11.83 5.25 -3.04
CA LEU A 13 -12.02 6.04 -4.25
C LEU A 13 -12.36 5.10 -5.41
N ALA A 14 -13.38 5.44 -6.18
CA ALA A 14 -13.73 4.73 -7.40
C ALA A 14 -13.15 5.46 -8.60
N ASP A 15 -12.07 4.93 -9.18
CA ASP A 15 -11.52 5.42 -10.45
C ASP A 15 -12.18 4.68 -11.61
N SER A 16 -13.43 5.05 -11.92
CA SER A 16 -14.22 4.39 -12.97
C SER A 16 -13.69 4.65 -14.39
N GLU A 17 -12.88 5.70 -14.57
CA GLU A 17 -12.35 6.11 -15.87
C GLU A 17 -10.87 5.73 -16.05
N GLY A 18 -10.19 5.26 -15.00
CA GLY A 18 -8.79 4.81 -15.03
C GLY A 18 -7.76 5.93 -15.13
N MET A 19 -8.19 7.18 -14.97
CA MET A 19 -7.33 8.36 -15.12
C MET A 19 -6.31 8.47 -13.99
N LEU A 20 -6.67 8.07 -12.77
CA LEU A 20 -5.76 8.09 -11.62
C LEU A 20 -4.68 7.00 -11.77
N GLY A 21 -5.04 5.83 -12.32
CA GLY A 21 -4.10 4.77 -12.66
C GLY A 21 -3.07 5.19 -13.73
N LEU A 22 -3.50 5.91 -14.76
CA LEU A 22 -2.63 6.42 -15.81
C LEU A 22 -1.64 7.47 -15.30
N ASP A 23 -2.08 8.45 -14.51
CA ASP A 23 -1.24 9.52 -13.96
C ASP A 23 -0.18 9.01 -12.97
N MET A 24 -0.46 7.90 -12.28
CA MET A 24 0.51 7.22 -11.40
C MET A 24 1.44 6.24 -12.13
N GLY A 25 1.29 6.05 -13.45
CA GLY A 25 2.08 5.06 -14.21
C GLY A 25 1.78 3.60 -13.83
N VAL A 26 0.54 3.33 -13.43
CA VAL A 26 0.06 1.98 -13.10
C VAL A 26 -0.13 1.20 -14.39
N TYR A 27 0.59 0.08 -14.52
CA TYR A 27 0.48 -0.83 -15.67
C TYR A 27 -0.45 -2.01 -15.39
N GLY A 28 -0.84 -2.24 -14.13
CA GLY A 28 -1.78 -3.29 -13.70
C GLY A 28 -2.08 -3.26 -12.20
N ALA A 29 -3.06 -4.05 -11.74
CA ALA A 29 -3.37 -4.24 -10.33
C ALA A 29 -3.06 -5.68 -9.89
N PRO A 30 -2.75 -5.94 -8.60
CA PRO A 30 -2.69 -4.97 -7.50
C PRO A 30 -1.32 -4.26 -7.39
N GLU A 31 -1.36 -3.04 -6.88
CA GLU A 31 -0.17 -2.25 -6.50
C GLU A 31 -0.40 -1.58 -5.13
N THR A 32 0.66 -1.27 -4.41
CA THR A 32 0.61 -0.63 -3.09
C THR A 32 1.69 0.44 -2.97
N TYR A 33 1.31 1.59 -2.44
CA TYR A 33 2.17 2.77 -2.34
C TYR A 33 2.28 3.21 -0.88
N VAL A 34 3.49 3.60 -0.47
CA VAL A 34 3.73 4.35 0.78
C VAL A 34 3.89 5.81 0.41
N VAL A 35 3.06 6.65 1.01
CA VAL A 35 3.00 8.09 0.71
C VAL A 35 3.19 8.85 2.03
N ASP A 36 4.06 9.85 2.02
CA ASP A 36 4.29 10.69 3.20
C ASP A 36 3.19 11.75 3.41
N ALA A 37 3.28 12.49 4.52
CA ALA A 37 2.30 13.52 4.86
C ALA A 37 2.26 14.71 3.89
N ASN A 38 3.29 14.88 3.04
CA ASN A 38 3.32 15.91 2.00
C ASN A 38 2.73 15.39 0.67
N GLY A 39 2.26 14.14 0.62
CA GLY A 39 1.73 13.52 -0.58
C GLY A 39 2.79 12.96 -1.53
N VAL A 40 4.04 12.81 -1.08
CA VAL A 40 5.12 12.26 -1.91
C VAL A 40 5.18 10.75 -1.75
N VAL A 41 5.20 10.03 -2.88
CA VAL A 41 5.41 8.58 -2.91
C VAL A 41 6.85 8.28 -2.50
N GLN A 42 7.00 7.57 -1.39
CA GLN A 42 8.29 7.11 -0.88
C GLN A 42 8.65 5.70 -1.35
N PHE A 43 7.63 4.87 -1.58
CA PHE A 43 7.81 3.49 -2.02
C PHE A 43 6.61 2.98 -2.84
N ARG A 44 6.89 2.08 -3.79
CA ARG A 44 5.89 1.36 -4.61
C ARG A 44 6.21 -0.12 -4.64
N HIS A 45 5.20 -0.95 -4.34
CA HIS A 45 5.22 -2.39 -4.54
C HIS A 45 4.23 -2.78 -5.64
N VAL A 46 4.67 -3.63 -6.57
CA VAL A 46 3.84 -4.18 -7.64
C VAL A 46 3.57 -5.65 -7.33
N GLY A 47 2.30 -6.02 -7.28
CA GLY A 47 1.84 -7.36 -6.93
C GLY A 47 1.12 -7.44 -5.58
N VAL A 48 0.73 -8.67 -5.21
CA VAL A 48 -0.02 -8.92 -3.97
C VAL A 48 0.86 -8.61 -2.76
N VAL A 49 0.25 -8.02 -1.73
CA VAL A 49 0.86 -7.89 -0.41
C VAL A 49 0.38 -9.05 0.45
N ASP A 50 1.29 -9.98 0.75
CA ASP A 50 1.10 -11.02 1.76
C ASP A 50 1.87 -10.66 3.05
N ALA A 51 1.85 -11.58 4.02
CA ALA A 51 2.54 -11.36 5.30
C ALA A 51 4.07 -11.21 5.14
N GLN A 52 4.68 -11.90 4.17
CA GLN A 52 6.12 -11.84 3.94
C GLN A 52 6.50 -10.50 3.30
N VAL A 53 5.75 -10.07 2.29
CA VAL A 53 5.91 -8.75 1.65
C VAL A 53 5.74 -7.65 2.68
N TRP A 54 4.70 -7.75 3.53
CA TRP A 54 4.49 -6.78 4.60
C TRP A 54 5.70 -6.68 5.53
N GLN A 55 6.14 -7.80 6.11
CA GLN A 55 7.23 -7.82 7.08
C GLN A 55 8.57 -7.38 6.48
N SER A 56 8.83 -7.76 5.22
CA SER A 56 10.13 -7.52 4.59
C SER A 56 10.27 -6.15 3.95
N LEU A 57 9.16 -5.56 3.45
CA LEU A 57 9.22 -4.37 2.59
C LEU A 57 8.39 -3.19 3.10
N LEU A 58 7.23 -3.43 3.71
CA LEU A 58 6.31 -2.34 4.06
C LEU A 58 6.42 -1.91 5.53
N ALA A 59 6.60 -2.86 6.45
CA ALA A 59 6.62 -2.60 7.88
C ALA A 59 7.71 -1.61 8.31
N GLU A 60 8.82 -1.55 7.58
CA GLU A 60 9.92 -0.61 7.85
C GLU A 60 9.50 0.86 7.70
N TRP A 61 8.45 1.17 6.95
CA TRP A 61 7.99 2.54 6.73
C TRP A 61 7.10 3.10 7.85
N PHE A 62 6.72 2.25 8.81
CA PHE A 62 5.74 2.58 9.85
C PHE A 62 6.38 2.38 11.24
N PRO A 63 6.72 3.47 11.96
CA PRO A 63 7.44 3.42 13.24
C PRO A 63 6.79 2.52 14.30
N GLU A 64 5.46 2.45 14.32
CA GLU A 64 4.69 1.61 15.24
C GLU A 64 4.92 0.10 15.04
N PHE A 65 5.43 -0.31 13.88
CA PHE A 65 5.80 -1.69 13.58
C PHE A 65 7.31 -1.95 13.70
N GLN A 66 8.13 -0.92 13.99
CA GLN A 66 9.59 -1.04 14.08
C GLN A 66 10.10 -1.60 15.42
N SER A 67 9.25 -1.97 16.38
CA SER A 67 9.69 -2.51 17.68
C SER A 67 9.34 -3.99 17.87
N LYS A 68 10.20 -4.88 17.35
CA LYS A 68 10.73 -6.11 17.99
C LYS A 68 11.69 -6.88 17.04
N GLY A 69 13.01 -6.69 17.21
CA GLY A 69 14.11 -7.50 16.66
C GLY A 69 14.67 -6.94 15.34
N VAL A 70 15.90 -6.42 15.28
CA VAL A 70 17.14 -7.13 15.54
C VAL A 70 18.03 -6.40 16.56
N ALA A 71 18.20 -7.01 17.73
CA ALA A 71 19.42 -6.82 18.52
C ALA A 71 20.46 -7.78 17.95
N GLN A 72 21.57 -7.22 17.48
CA GLN A 72 22.86 -7.82 17.05
C GLN A 72 22.84 -9.06 16.15
#